data_AF-A0A5J5C735-F1
#
_entry.id   AF-A0A5J5C735-F1
#
_cell.length_a   1.000
_cell.length_b   1.000
_cell.length_c   1.000
_cell.angle_alpha   90.00
_cell.angle_beta   90.00
_cell.angle_gamma   90.00
#
_symmetry.space_group_name_H-M   'P 1'
#
loop_
_entity.id
_entity.type
_entity.pdbx_description
1 polymer ?
#
loop_
_entity_poly.entity_id
_entity_poly.type
_entity_poly.pdbx_seq_one_letter_code
_entity_poly.pdbx_strand_id
1 'polypeptide(L)'
;MTEYEEKLPFICSRDGKSGMQHCQDVPPFHNNGTTCSLAAHQYSSAVNGVVSTGAGASVNACVNWNIFYNVCRPGDHNPYMGAISFDNFAYSWITIFQVVTLEGWAEIMFLLWMLILEPSAAALLPILTDYLSVTDLSGLETIQEKLKRTVHSKLFDRLVMFALFLSIVTMAIEHNDQPQELTRVLQISNIVFTIIFLVELIMKLLALTWTYFMDLNKIFDFVIVIISLWEIISKADGRLSVLRVFRLLRFVRLLHFLPYLKRQLLVLKRTITEAATLCMLLLIMGMHLFGGKFFFETHHGDVIVERKNFDTLLWAMVTVFQILTQEDWNVVMYNAMATTSKWASIYFIVVVILGKHVLLNILVGIVVQSFQARV
;
A
#
# COMPACT_ATOMS: atom_id res chain seq x y z
N MET A 1 -21.79 11.12 -22.29
CA MET A 1 -21.55 9.89 -21.50
C MET A 1 -20.61 10.29 -20.39
N THR A 2 -20.83 9.81 -19.18
CA THR A 2 -20.08 10.21 -17.98
C THR A 2 -18.95 9.23 -17.71
N GLU A 3 -17.91 9.68 -16.99
CA GLU A 3 -16.69 8.91 -16.72
C GLU A 3 -16.94 7.54 -16.02
N TYR A 4 -18.10 7.40 -15.36
CA TYR A 4 -18.53 6.16 -14.72
C TYR A 4 -19.20 5.17 -15.69
N GLU A 5 -19.84 5.63 -16.77
CA GLU A 5 -20.60 4.76 -17.70
C GLU A 5 -19.70 3.85 -18.56
N GLU A 6 -18.45 4.24 -18.84
CA GLU A 6 -17.49 3.38 -19.55
C GLU A 6 -16.79 2.35 -18.63
N LYS A 7 -16.71 2.67 -17.33
CA LYS A 7 -16.08 1.84 -16.29
C LYS A 7 -17.07 0.82 -15.72
N LEU A 8 -18.32 1.21 -15.48
CA LEU A 8 -19.42 0.33 -15.07
C LEU A 8 -20.70 0.63 -15.88
N PRO A 9 -20.80 0.16 -17.14
CA PRO A 9 -22.03 0.27 -17.93
C PRO A 9 -23.16 -0.58 -17.34
N PHE A 10 -24.41 -0.13 -17.50
CA PHE A 10 -25.59 -0.93 -17.14
C PHE A 10 -25.82 -2.03 -18.20
N ILE A 11 -25.71 -3.31 -17.81
CA ILE A 11 -25.79 -4.45 -18.73
C ILE A 11 -27.13 -5.17 -18.54
N CYS A 12 -28.07 -4.93 -19.45
CA CYS A 12 -29.38 -5.57 -19.43
C CYS A 12 -29.33 -7.05 -19.87
N SER A 13 -30.18 -7.87 -19.25
CA SER A 13 -30.61 -9.16 -19.78
C SER A 13 -31.58 -8.95 -20.94
N ARG A 14 -31.57 -9.89 -21.89
CA ARG A 14 -32.54 -9.95 -22.99
C ARG A 14 -33.70 -10.86 -22.60
N ASP A 15 -34.92 -10.49 -22.99
CA ASP A 15 -36.14 -11.21 -22.63
C ASP A 15 -36.04 -12.72 -22.88
N GLY A 16 -36.39 -13.51 -21.86
CA GLY A 16 -36.26 -14.96 -21.87
C GLY A 16 -34.89 -15.51 -21.43
N LYS A 17 -33.93 -14.66 -21.00
CA LYS A 17 -32.69 -15.09 -20.34
C LYS A 17 -32.68 -14.72 -18.85
N SER A 18 -32.23 -15.65 -18.01
CA SER A 18 -32.13 -15.53 -16.54
C SER A 18 -30.96 -14.66 -16.07
N GLY A 19 -30.88 -13.41 -16.54
CA GLY A 19 -29.95 -12.40 -16.03
C GLY A 19 -30.52 -11.65 -14.82
N MET A 20 -29.64 -11.01 -14.03
CA MET A 20 -30.03 -10.32 -12.78
C MET A 20 -30.51 -8.87 -12.96
N GLN A 21 -30.21 -8.24 -14.10
CA GLN A 21 -30.59 -6.86 -14.42
C GLN A 21 -31.45 -6.84 -15.68
N HIS A 22 -32.56 -6.13 -15.67
CA HIS A 22 -33.47 -5.93 -16.80
C HIS A 22 -33.66 -4.44 -17.09
N CYS A 23 -34.24 -4.11 -18.24
CA CYS A 23 -34.61 -2.74 -18.61
C CYS A 23 -35.61 -2.05 -17.65
N GLN A 24 -36.17 -2.79 -16.68
CA GLN A 24 -37.04 -2.25 -15.63
C GLN A 24 -36.24 -1.76 -14.40
N ASP A 25 -35.00 -2.23 -14.23
CA ASP A 25 -34.12 -1.94 -13.09
C ASP A 25 -33.20 -0.72 -13.34
N VAL A 26 -33.41 0.00 -14.44
CA VAL A 26 -32.62 1.18 -14.81
C VAL A 26 -32.89 2.30 -13.79
N PRO A 27 -31.86 2.85 -13.10
CA PRO A 27 -32.06 3.86 -12.08
C PRO A 27 -32.66 5.16 -12.66
N PRO A 28 -33.44 5.92 -11.88
CA PRO A 28 -34.03 7.18 -12.34
C PRO A 28 -32.93 8.20 -12.68
N PHE A 29 -33.18 9.01 -13.70
CA PHE A 29 -32.25 10.06 -14.12
C PHE A 29 -32.03 11.09 -12.98
N HIS A 30 -30.78 11.44 -12.69
CA HIS A 30 -30.42 12.48 -11.74
C HIS A 30 -30.01 13.76 -12.47
N ASN A 31 -30.49 14.91 -11.99
CA ASN A 31 -30.07 16.23 -12.45
C ASN A 31 -29.65 17.10 -11.25
N ASN A 32 -28.42 17.62 -11.27
CA ASN A 32 -27.80 18.40 -10.17
C ASN A 32 -28.05 17.81 -8.77
N GLY A 33 -27.91 16.48 -8.64
CA GLY A 33 -28.11 15.74 -7.39
C GLY A 33 -29.57 15.33 -7.09
N THR A 34 -30.57 15.97 -7.68
CA THR A 34 -31.99 15.61 -7.49
C THR A 34 -32.43 14.47 -8.40
N THR A 35 -33.21 13.53 -7.86
CA THR A 35 -33.87 12.45 -8.63
C THR A 35 -35.02 13.00 -9.45
N CYS A 36 -34.99 12.80 -10.76
CA CYS A 36 -36.09 13.16 -11.64
C CYS A 36 -37.14 12.04 -11.65
N SER A 37 -38.42 12.43 -11.58
CA SER A 37 -39.56 11.50 -11.45
C SER A 37 -40.68 11.73 -12.47
N LEU A 38 -40.69 12.88 -13.15
CA LEU A 38 -41.72 13.21 -14.14
C LEU A 38 -41.52 12.44 -15.45
N ALA A 39 -42.60 11.87 -16.00
CA ALA A 39 -42.57 11.30 -17.34
C ALA A 39 -42.61 12.42 -18.40
N ALA A 40 -41.93 12.26 -19.54
CA ALA A 40 -41.79 13.35 -20.52
C ALA A 40 -43.12 13.92 -21.06
N HIS A 41 -44.16 13.08 -21.17
CA HIS A 41 -45.51 13.52 -21.59
C HIS A 41 -46.20 14.45 -20.57
N GLN A 42 -45.71 14.48 -19.32
CA GLN A 42 -46.22 15.35 -18.25
C GLN A 42 -45.41 16.66 -18.14
N TYR A 43 -44.27 16.78 -18.84
CA TYR A 43 -43.39 17.95 -18.73
C TYR A 43 -44.10 19.25 -19.13
N SER A 44 -44.83 19.24 -20.24
CA SER A 44 -45.65 20.39 -20.68
C SER A 44 -46.72 20.77 -19.66
N SER A 45 -47.38 19.78 -19.04
CA SER A 45 -48.37 19.99 -17.98
C SER A 45 -47.75 20.51 -16.68
N ALA A 46 -46.55 20.04 -16.32
CA ALA A 46 -45.83 20.46 -15.13
C ALA A 46 -45.28 21.89 -15.27
N VAL A 47 -44.68 22.23 -16.42
CA VAL A 47 -44.19 23.59 -16.74
C VAL A 47 -45.36 24.60 -16.75
N ASN A 48 -46.50 24.23 -17.35
CA ASN A 48 -47.70 25.08 -17.33
C ASN A 48 -48.39 25.15 -15.94
N GLY A 49 -48.02 24.26 -15.01
CA GLY A 49 -48.52 24.23 -13.63
C GLY A 49 -47.76 25.15 -12.66
N VAL A 50 -46.66 25.79 -13.08
CA VAL A 50 -45.82 26.65 -12.21
C VAL A 50 -46.45 28.03 -12.03
N VAL A 51 -47.60 28.08 -11.37
CA VAL A 51 -48.17 29.33 -10.83
C VAL A 51 -47.58 29.59 -9.44
N SER A 52 -47.00 30.77 -9.25
CA SER A 52 -46.25 31.15 -8.04
C SER A 52 -47.09 31.14 -6.76
N THR A 53 -47.07 30.05 -6.00
CA THR A 53 -47.42 30.06 -4.57
C THR A 53 -46.22 30.58 -3.78
N GLY A 54 -46.36 31.77 -3.19
CA GLY A 54 -45.22 32.55 -2.68
C GLY A 54 -44.61 32.01 -1.38
N ALA A 55 -43.64 31.07 -1.48
CA ALA A 55 -42.70 30.74 -0.40
C ALA A 55 -41.44 29.99 -0.89
N GLY A 56 -40.47 30.70 -1.46
CA GLY A 56 -39.03 30.33 -1.43
C GLY A 56 -38.55 29.00 -2.04
N ALA A 57 -39.39 28.19 -2.68
CA ALA A 57 -39.03 26.85 -3.16
C ALA A 57 -39.18 26.70 -4.69
N SER A 58 -38.06 26.67 -5.41
CA SER A 58 -38.02 26.32 -6.83
C SER A 58 -38.11 24.79 -7.01
N VAL A 59 -39.32 24.28 -7.24
CA VAL A 59 -39.53 22.87 -7.58
C VAL A 59 -39.04 22.61 -9.01
N ASN A 60 -37.80 22.12 -9.14
CA ASN A 60 -37.22 21.75 -10.43
C ASN A 60 -37.96 20.54 -11.03
N ALA A 61 -38.92 20.80 -11.90
CA ALA A 61 -39.72 19.81 -12.62
C ALA A 61 -38.89 19.08 -13.70
N CYS A 62 -37.92 18.26 -13.31
CA CYS A 62 -37.05 17.54 -14.23
C CYS A 62 -37.62 16.18 -14.66
N VAL A 63 -37.43 15.86 -15.95
CA VAL A 63 -37.93 14.65 -16.61
C VAL A 63 -37.01 13.47 -16.33
N ASN A 64 -37.59 12.33 -15.97
CA ASN A 64 -36.88 11.06 -15.95
C ASN A 64 -36.81 10.47 -17.36
N TRP A 65 -35.72 10.73 -18.08
CA TRP A 65 -35.52 10.16 -19.42
C TRP A 65 -35.21 8.66 -19.40
N ASN A 66 -34.76 8.12 -18.27
CA ASN A 66 -34.32 6.73 -18.19
C ASN A 66 -35.47 5.71 -18.36
N ILE A 67 -36.73 6.14 -18.17
CA ILE A 67 -37.94 5.33 -18.40
C ILE A 67 -38.09 4.84 -19.86
N PHE A 68 -37.35 5.43 -20.80
CA PHE A 68 -37.40 5.07 -22.22
C PHE A 68 -36.37 3.99 -22.62
N TYR A 69 -35.47 3.57 -21.73
CA TYR A 69 -34.51 2.48 -22.00
C TYR A 69 -35.15 1.08 -21.85
N ASN A 70 -36.25 0.85 -22.57
CA ASN A 70 -37.12 -0.32 -22.40
C ASN A 70 -36.80 -1.52 -23.32
N VAL A 71 -35.81 -1.42 -24.23
CA VAL A 71 -35.42 -2.52 -25.13
C VAL A 71 -33.93 -2.84 -24.99
N CYS A 72 -33.63 -4.04 -24.49
CA CYS A 72 -32.25 -4.51 -24.42
C CYS A 72 -31.71 -4.89 -25.81
N ARG A 73 -30.56 -4.31 -26.20
CA ARG A 73 -29.86 -4.57 -27.47
C ARG A 73 -28.36 -4.71 -27.21
N PRO A 74 -27.62 -5.50 -28.02
CA PRO A 74 -26.16 -5.40 -28.03
C PRO A 74 -25.75 -3.99 -28.45
N GLY A 75 -24.82 -3.39 -27.69
CA GLY A 75 -24.18 -2.12 -28.06
C GLY A 75 -22.94 -2.36 -28.92
N ASP A 76 -22.43 -1.29 -29.53
CA ASP A 76 -21.27 -1.36 -30.43
C ASP A 76 -19.92 -1.50 -29.70
N HIS A 77 -19.88 -1.27 -28.39
CA HIS A 77 -18.67 -1.27 -27.56
C HIS A 77 -18.84 -2.14 -26.30
N ASN A 78 -17.79 -2.89 -25.97
CA ASN A 78 -17.73 -3.75 -24.78
C ASN A 78 -17.17 -2.97 -23.56
N PRO A 79 -17.44 -3.40 -22.31
CA PRO A 79 -17.00 -2.72 -21.08
C PRO A 79 -15.47 -2.53 -20.99
N TYR A 80 -15.05 -1.52 -20.20
CA TYR A 80 -13.64 -1.15 -20.00
C TYR A 80 -12.90 -0.95 -21.35
N MET A 81 -13.43 -0.05 -22.19
CA MET A 81 -12.88 0.28 -23.52
C MET A 81 -12.72 -0.96 -24.45
N GLY A 82 -13.56 -1.98 -24.27
CA GLY A 82 -13.50 -3.23 -25.00
C GLY A 82 -12.30 -4.13 -24.63
N ALA A 83 -11.83 -4.06 -23.39
CA ALA A 83 -10.82 -4.96 -22.84
C ALA A 83 -11.41 -6.27 -22.29
N ILE A 84 -12.62 -6.25 -21.72
CA ILE A 84 -13.32 -7.45 -21.23
C ILE A 84 -14.39 -7.90 -22.24
N SER A 85 -14.26 -9.12 -22.77
CA SER A 85 -15.37 -9.81 -23.44
C SER A 85 -15.11 -11.31 -23.58
N PHE A 86 -16.13 -12.06 -24.02
CA PHE A 86 -16.04 -13.50 -24.31
C PHE A 86 -16.18 -13.83 -25.81
N ASP A 87 -16.15 -12.81 -26.67
CA ASP A 87 -16.48 -12.95 -28.11
C ASP A 87 -15.41 -13.72 -28.90
N ASN A 88 -14.18 -13.77 -28.38
CA ASN A 88 -13.03 -14.39 -29.01
C ASN A 88 -12.16 -15.07 -27.96
N PHE A 89 -11.56 -16.22 -28.31
CA PHE A 89 -10.71 -17.03 -27.42
C PHE A 89 -9.67 -16.21 -26.63
N ALA A 90 -8.96 -15.30 -27.29
CA ALA A 90 -7.94 -14.45 -26.64
C ALA A 90 -8.52 -13.54 -25.54
N TYR A 91 -9.69 -12.96 -25.77
CA TYR A 91 -10.38 -12.09 -24.80
C TYR A 91 -10.95 -12.88 -23.62
N SER A 92 -11.53 -14.06 -23.90
CA SER A 92 -11.95 -15.00 -22.85
C SER A 92 -10.77 -15.39 -21.96
N TRP A 93 -9.57 -15.61 -22.53
CA TRP A 93 -8.36 -15.91 -21.76
C TRP A 93 -7.83 -14.73 -20.93
N ILE A 94 -7.89 -13.50 -21.43
CA ILE A 94 -7.55 -12.29 -20.65
C ILE A 94 -8.50 -12.18 -19.44
N THR A 95 -9.80 -12.39 -19.65
CA THR A 95 -10.83 -12.35 -18.60
C THR A 95 -10.63 -13.48 -17.56
N ILE A 96 -10.35 -14.71 -18.01
CA ILE A 96 -10.04 -15.85 -17.12
C ILE A 96 -8.76 -15.60 -16.32
N PHE A 97 -7.71 -15.06 -16.94
CA PHE A 97 -6.47 -14.71 -16.25
C PHE A 97 -6.72 -13.71 -15.12
N GLN A 98 -7.52 -12.67 -15.39
CA GLN A 98 -7.90 -11.66 -14.39
C GLN A 98 -8.65 -12.26 -13.19
N VAL A 99 -9.61 -13.15 -13.43
CA VAL A 99 -10.31 -13.88 -12.35
C VAL A 99 -9.33 -14.74 -11.53
N VAL A 100 -8.41 -15.46 -12.18
CA VAL A 100 -7.40 -16.30 -11.53
C VAL A 100 -6.35 -15.48 -10.74
N THR A 101 -6.13 -14.22 -11.11
CA THR A 101 -5.29 -13.30 -10.33
C THR A 101 -5.94 -12.74 -9.07
N LEU A 102 -7.25 -12.95 -8.87
CA LEU A 102 -8.06 -12.43 -7.75
C LEU A 102 -8.07 -10.90 -7.64
N GLU A 103 -8.12 -10.20 -8.78
CA GLU A 103 -8.06 -8.74 -8.86
C GLU A 103 -9.03 -8.20 -9.91
N GLY A 104 -9.88 -7.25 -9.53
CA GLY A 104 -11.16 -6.99 -10.23
C GLY A 104 -12.15 -8.18 -10.22
N TRP A 105 -11.79 -9.26 -9.52
CA TRP A 105 -12.53 -10.53 -9.46
C TRP A 105 -13.92 -10.41 -8.83
N ALA A 106 -14.13 -9.48 -7.90
CA ALA A 106 -15.40 -9.29 -7.20
C ALA A 106 -16.55 -8.91 -8.14
N GLU A 107 -16.26 -8.11 -9.17
CA GLU A 107 -17.20 -7.65 -10.20
C GLU A 107 -17.66 -8.83 -11.09
N ILE A 108 -16.83 -9.86 -11.23
CA ILE A 108 -17.12 -11.10 -11.98
C ILE A 108 -17.71 -12.18 -11.07
N MET A 109 -17.33 -12.21 -9.78
CA MET A 109 -17.85 -13.15 -8.78
C MET A 109 -19.35 -12.99 -8.53
N PHE A 110 -19.92 -11.79 -8.64
CA PHE A 110 -21.37 -11.61 -8.45
C PHE A 110 -22.23 -12.42 -9.44
N LEU A 111 -21.65 -12.91 -10.55
CA LEU A 111 -22.29 -13.85 -11.50
C LEU A 111 -22.04 -15.34 -11.20
N LEU A 112 -21.23 -15.67 -10.19
CA LEU A 112 -20.80 -17.03 -9.83
C LEU A 112 -20.99 -17.38 -8.34
N TRP A 113 -21.26 -16.40 -7.48
CA TRP A 113 -21.29 -16.52 -6.01
C TRP A 113 -22.64 -17.03 -5.46
N MET A 114 -23.17 -18.14 -6.02
CA MET A 114 -24.39 -18.80 -5.51
C MET A 114 -24.21 -20.31 -5.22
N LEU A 115 -22.99 -20.83 -5.23
CA LEU A 115 -22.72 -22.23 -4.87
C LEU A 115 -21.45 -22.38 -4.01
N ILE A 116 -21.56 -23.29 -3.03
CA ILE A 116 -20.53 -23.77 -2.10
C ILE A 116 -20.24 -22.83 -0.91
N LEU A 117 -20.75 -23.22 0.26
CA LEU A 117 -20.44 -22.67 1.59
C LEU A 117 -20.08 -23.82 2.54
N GLU A 118 -18.94 -23.70 3.22
CA GLU A 118 -18.65 -24.20 4.59
C GLU A 118 -18.70 -25.74 4.89
N PRO A 119 -18.36 -26.20 6.12
CA PRO A 119 -17.12 -25.90 6.88
C PRO A 119 -16.47 -27.15 7.53
N SER A 120 -15.21 -27.03 8.01
CA SER A 120 -14.56 -27.77 9.15
C SER A 120 -13.02 -27.79 8.96
N ALA A 121 -12.15 -27.93 9.98
CA ALA A 121 -12.30 -28.05 11.44
C ALA A 121 -11.23 -27.20 12.17
N ALA A 122 -11.23 -27.17 13.51
CA ALA A 122 -10.32 -26.35 14.34
C ALA A 122 -9.55 -27.17 15.41
N ALA A 123 -8.76 -26.47 16.25
CA ALA A 123 -7.98 -26.95 17.42
C ALA A 123 -6.62 -27.65 17.14
N LEU A 124 -5.57 -27.60 17.98
CA LEU A 124 -5.26 -26.79 19.19
C LEU A 124 -3.72 -26.70 19.45
N LEU A 125 -3.32 -25.96 20.50
CA LEU A 125 -1.93 -25.70 21.01
C LEU A 125 -1.66 -26.59 22.29
N PRO A 126 -0.66 -26.40 23.22
CA PRO A 126 0.60 -25.61 23.31
C PRO A 126 1.80 -26.33 24.07
N ILE A 127 2.74 -25.55 24.71
CA ILE A 127 3.54 -25.88 25.96
C ILE A 127 4.82 -26.77 25.81
N LEU A 128 6.01 -26.59 26.46
CA LEU A 128 6.62 -25.56 27.37
C LEU A 128 8.20 -25.54 27.35
N THR A 129 8.80 -24.62 28.13
CA THR A 129 10.20 -24.33 28.62
C THR A 129 11.11 -25.52 29.06
N ASP A 130 12.43 -25.48 29.36
CA ASP A 130 13.62 -24.56 29.20
C ASP A 130 14.94 -25.43 29.38
N TYR A 131 16.13 -25.16 30.00
CA TYR A 131 16.74 -24.07 30.82
C TYR A 131 18.29 -24.23 31.04
N LEU A 132 19.00 -23.13 31.42
CA LEU A 132 20.37 -23.03 32.04
C LEU A 132 21.64 -23.55 31.27
N SER A 133 22.91 -23.29 31.68
CA SER A 133 23.64 -22.04 32.05
C SER A 133 25.15 -22.28 32.35
N VAL A 134 26.00 -21.22 32.35
CA VAL A 134 27.29 -21.10 33.12
C VAL A 134 28.48 -21.93 32.54
N THR A 135 29.79 -21.60 32.66
CA THR A 135 30.56 -20.67 33.54
C THR A 135 31.36 -19.58 32.78
N ASP A 136 32.54 -19.16 33.27
CA ASP A 136 33.32 -17.94 32.93
C ASP A 136 34.80 -18.07 33.45
N LEU A 137 35.79 -17.31 32.92
CA LEU A 137 37.13 -17.12 33.56
C LEU A 137 37.88 -15.83 33.14
N SER A 138 38.64 -15.26 34.09
CA SER A 138 39.44 -14.01 34.06
C SER A 138 40.72 -14.04 33.19
N GLY A 139 41.34 -12.91 32.81
CA GLY A 139 41.01 -11.49 33.03
C GLY A 139 42.15 -10.67 33.67
N LEU A 140 42.52 -9.51 33.08
CA LEU A 140 43.46 -8.53 33.67
C LEU A 140 43.43 -7.17 32.90
N GLU A 141 42.81 -6.11 33.44
CA GLU A 141 43.07 -4.67 33.13
C GLU A 141 42.12 -3.75 33.94
N THR A 142 42.39 -3.56 35.23
CA THR A 142 41.43 -3.25 36.32
C THR A 142 40.59 -1.96 36.26
N ILE A 143 40.75 -1.10 35.24
CA ILE A 143 39.90 0.09 35.00
C ILE A 143 39.02 -0.08 33.77
N GLN A 144 39.58 -0.52 32.64
CA GLN A 144 38.76 -1.00 31.51
C GLN A 144 37.85 -2.13 32.00
N GLU A 145 38.36 -3.09 32.77
CA GLU A 145 37.57 -4.15 33.41
C GLU A 145 36.34 -3.62 34.16
N LYS A 146 36.43 -2.52 34.92
CA LYS A 146 35.26 -1.98 35.63
C LYS A 146 34.23 -1.37 34.68
N LEU A 147 34.67 -0.60 33.68
CA LEU A 147 33.78 -0.01 32.68
C LEU A 147 33.15 -1.08 31.78
N LYS A 148 33.96 -2.01 31.26
CA LYS A 148 33.61 -3.20 30.49
C LYS A 148 32.65 -4.12 31.27
N ARG A 149 32.90 -4.38 32.56
CA ARG A 149 31.98 -5.12 33.44
C ARG A 149 30.65 -4.39 33.67
N THR A 150 30.64 -3.05 33.61
CA THR A 150 29.41 -2.25 33.70
C THR A 150 28.63 -2.33 32.38
N VAL A 151 29.31 -2.10 31.25
CA VAL A 151 28.76 -2.15 29.88
C VAL A 151 28.28 -3.55 29.47
N HIS A 152 28.96 -4.62 29.89
CA HIS A 152 28.52 -6.01 29.71
C HIS A 152 27.62 -6.52 30.84
N SER A 153 27.20 -5.68 31.79
CA SER A 153 26.28 -6.15 32.83
C SER A 153 24.89 -6.32 32.23
N LYS A 154 24.30 -7.52 32.41
CA LYS A 154 22.91 -7.81 32.01
C LYS A 154 21.87 -6.85 32.62
N LEU A 155 22.25 -6.09 33.65
CA LEU A 155 21.43 -5.03 34.24
C LEU A 155 21.50 -3.73 33.42
N PHE A 156 22.69 -3.33 32.97
CA PHE A 156 22.86 -2.19 32.06
C PHE A 156 22.11 -2.41 30.74
N ASP A 157 22.26 -3.57 30.10
CA ASP A 157 21.53 -3.94 28.88
C ASP A 157 20.01 -3.85 29.06
N ARG A 158 19.47 -4.28 30.22
CA ARG A 158 18.04 -4.18 30.54
C ARG A 158 17.59 -2.75 30.77
N LEU A 159 18.38 -1.90 31.43
CA LEU A 159 18.05 -0.49 31.64
C LEU A 159 18.06 0.28 30.32
N VAL A 160 19.04 0.03 29.45
CA VAL A 160 19.08 0.55 28.07
C VAL A 160 17.86 0.10 27.27
N MET A 161 17.54 -1.20 27.29
CA MET A 161 16.37 -1.75 26.60
C MET A 161 15.06 -1.11 27.10
N PHE A 162 14.92 -0.92 28.41
CA PHE A 162 13.76 -0.26 29.00
C PHE A 162 13.67 1.23 28.61
N ALA A 163 14.79 1.96 28.61
CA ALA A 163 14.85 3.35 28.15
C ALA A 163 14.54 3.48 26.65
N LEU A 164 14.96 2.51 25.82
CA LEU A 164 14.59 2.45 24.40
C LEU A 164 13.09 2.21 24.22
N PHE A 165 12.53 1.22 24.92
CA PHE A 165 11.09 0.93 24.88
C PHE A 165 10.27 2.16 25.30
N LEU A 166 10.65 2.82 26.40
CA LEU A 166 9.95 4.01 26.88
C LEU A 166 10.12 5.21 25.91
N SER A 167 11.30 5.40 25.30
CA SER A 167 11.49 6.39 24.23
C SER A 167 10.62 6.12 23.01
N ILE A 168 10.40 4.86 22.65
CA ILE A 168 9.49 4.44 21.57
C ILE A 168 8.03 4.74 21.95
N VAL A 169 7.61 4.38 23.17
CA VAL A 169 6.26 4.68 23.67
C VAL A 169 5.98 6.18 23.68
N THR A 170 6.94 7.03 24.08
CA THR A 170 6.75 8.50 24.02
C THR A 170 6.55 9.03 22.59
N MET A 171 7.10 8.38 21.57
CA MET A 171 6.85 8.77 20.17
C MET A 171 5.48 8.30 19.67
N ALA A 172 4.95 7.20 20.22
CA ALA A 172 3.63 6.66 19.88
C ALA A 172 2.46 7.40 20.57
N ILE A 173 2.74 8.19 21.61
CA ILE A 173 1.75 9.00 22.35
C ILE A 173 1.44 10.33 21.63
N GLU A 174 2.30 10.78 20.70
CA GLU A 174 2.08 12.02 19.95
C GLU A 174 0.87 11.91 19.02
N HIS A 175 -0.08 12.84 19.18
CA HIS A 175 -1.32 12.90 18.39
C HIS A 175 -1.61 14.34 17.93
N ASN A 176 -2.53 14.49 16.97
CA ASN A 176 -2.98 15.80 16.53
C ASN A 176 -3.75 16.52 17.65
N ASP A 177 -3.68 17.85 17.68
CA ASP A 177 -4.39 18.72 18.63
C ASP A 177 -4.11 18.43 20.13
N GLN A 178 -2.99 17.76 20.42
CA GLN A 178 -2.59 17.40 21.79
C GLN A 178 -2.32 18.64 22.67
N PRO A 179 -2.60 18.57 23.99
CA PRO A 179 -2.41 19.71 24.89
C PRO A 179 -0.94 20.14 25.02
N GLN A 180 -0.74 21.43 25.28
CA GLN A 180 0.60 22.03 25.41
C GLN A 180 1.43 21.36 26.51
N GLU A 181 0.81 20.93 27.62
CA GLU A 181 1.50 20.21 28.69
C GLU A 181 2.07 18.86 28.26
N LEU A 182 1.30 18.07 27.49
CA LEU A 182 1.80 16.81 26.97
C LEU A 182 2.96 17.07 25.99
N THR A 183 2.85 18.09 25.15
CA THR A 183 3.94 18.53 24.26
C THR A 183 5.21 18.89 25.07
N ARG A 184 5.09 19.61 26.19
CA ARG A 184 6.22 19.94 27.08
C ARG A 184 6.84 18.67 27.69
N VAL A 185 6.03 17.78 28.25
CA VAL A 185 6.51 16.52 28.86
C VAL A 185 7.23 15.64 27.85
N LEU A 186 6.68 15.47 26.64
CA LEU A 186 7.30 14.67 25.58
C LEU A 186 8.62 15.28 25.06
N GLN A 187 8.70 16.62 24.95
CA GLN A 187 9.95 17.31 24.61
C GLN A 187 11.05 17.10 25.67
N ILE A 188 10.72 17.24 26.96
CA ILE A 188 11.65 16.99 28.08
C ILE A 188 12.10 15.53 28.07
N SER A 189 11.16 14.58 27.93
CA SER A 189 11.44 13.15 27.89
C SER A 189 12.36 12.76 26.72
N ASN A 190 12.15 13.35 25.54
CA ASN A 190 13.03 13.16 24.37
C ASN A 190 14.48 13.61 24.62
N ILE A 191 14.69 14.71 25.35
CA ILE A 191 16.02 15.18 25.74
C ILE A 191 16.65 14.20 26.75
N VAL A 192 15.91 13.79 27.78
CA VAL A 192 16.37 12.83 28.80
C VAL A 192 16.83 11.51 28.17
N PHE A 193 16.03 10.91 27.27
CA PHE A 193 16.46 9.68 26.57
C PHE A 193 17.69 9.90 25.69
N THR A 194 17.79 11.04 25.00
CA THR A 194 18.97 11.35 24.17
C THR A 194 20.25 11.47 25.01
N ILE A 195 20.15 12.04 26.21
CA ILE A 195 21.27 12.07 27.18
C ILE A 195 21.62 10.66 27.67
N ILE A 196 20.64 9.81 27.98
CA ILE A 196 20.87 8.41 28.39
C ILE A 196 21.63 7.64 27.30
N PHE A 197 21.20 7.74 26.04
CA PHE A 197 21.88 7.08 24.92
C PHE A 197 23.27 7.68 24.61
N LEU A 198 23.49 8.97 24.87
CA LEU A 198 24.81 9.59 24.76
C LEU A 198 25.77 9.09 25.85
N VAL A 199 25.31 8.97 27.09
CA VAL A 199 26.10 8.43 28.20
C VAL A 199 26.43 6.95 27.95
N GLU A 200 25.47 6.17 27.47
CA GLU A 200 25.69 4.80 26.99
C GLU A 200 26.75 4.74 25.89
N LEU A 201 26.63 5.59 24.86
CA LEU A 201 27.58 5.64 23.75
C LEU A 201 29.00 5.95 24.24
N ILE A 202 29.16 6.95 25.10
CA ILE A 202 30.46 7.35 25.65
C ILE A 202 31.07 6.20 26.46
N MET A 203 30.29 5.51 27.30
CA MET A 203 30.79 4.35 28.06
C MET A 203 31.18 3.17 27.16
N LYS A 204 30.41 2.87 26.11
CA LYS A 204 30.78 1.84 25.12
C LYS A 204 32.03 2.23 24.34
N LEU A 205 32.17 3.49 23.92
CA LEU A 205 33.30 3.98 23.15
C LEU A 205 34.60 3.93 23.97
N LEU A 206 34.56 4.35 25.24
CA LEU A 206 35.70 4.27 26.17
C LEU A 206 36.05 2.83 26.60
N ALA A 207 35.12 1.88 26.50
CA ALA A 207 35.35 0.47 26.83
C ALA A 207 35.83 -0.40 25.64
N LEU A 208 35.66 0.06 24.40
CA LEU A 208 35.85 -0.74 23.19
C LEU A 208 36.71 -0.06 22.10
N THR A 209 36.98 1.23 22.22
CA THR A 209 37.87 2.07 21.40
C THR A 209 37.85 1.71 19.90
N TRP A 210 38.82 0.92 19.40
CA TRP A 210 38.93 0.58 17.98
C TRP A 210 37.97 -0.55 17.57
N THR A 211 37.77 -1.55 18.43
CA THR A 211 36.80 -2.64 18.25
C THR A 211 35.36 -2.13 18.21
N TYR A 212 35.10 -0.91 18.70
CA TYR A 212 33.80 -0.26 18.55
C TYR A 212 33.42 -0.05 17.07
N PHE A 213 34.36 0.40 16.24
CA PHE A 213 34.11 0.76 14.84
C PHE A 213 34.18 -0.40 13.84
N MET A 214 34.46 -1.63 14.30
CA MET A 214 34.43 -2.82 13.45
C MET A 214 33.07 -3.53 13.46
N ASP A 215 32.25 -3.32 14.50
CA ASP A 215 30.91 -3.88 14.59
C ASP A 215 29.86 -2.93 14.00
N LEU A 216 29.27 -3.30 12.85
CA LEU A 216 28.15 -2.56 12.23
C LEU A 216 27.04 -2.21 13.24
N ASN A 217 26.71 -3.13 14.16
CA ASN A 217 25.72 -2.94 15.22
C ASN A 217 26.01 -1.73 16.12
N LYS A 218 27.29 -1.45 16.39
CA LYS A 218 27.76 -0.33 17.21
C LYS A 218 27.80 0.96 16.39
N ILE A 219 28.28 0.90 15.14
CA ILE A 219 28.27 2.04 14.21
C ILE A 219 26.85 2.59 14.02
N PHE A 220 25.84 1.73 13.83
CA PHE A 220 24.44 2.18 13.72
C PHE A 220 23.95 2.91 14.98
N ASP A 221 24.35 2.46 16.17
CA ASP A 221 23.98 3.09 17.43
C ASP A 221 24.61 4.48 17.58
N PHE A 222 25.91 4.61 17.27
CA PHE A 222 26.62 5.88 17.18
C PHE A 222 25.92 6.86 16.23
N VAL A 223 25.59 6.44 15.01
CA VAL A 223 24.89 7.28 14.01
C VAL A 223 23.54 7.77 14.54
N ILE A 224 22.75 6.91 15.20
CA ILE A 224 21.44 7.29 15.75
C ILE A 224 21.55 8.29 16.92
N VAL A 225 22.60 8.20 17.75
CA VAL A 225 22.88 9.23 18.77
C VAL A 225 23.26 10.56 18.12
N ILE A 226 24.18 10.56 17.15
CA ILE A 226 24.62 11.79 16.47
C ILE A 226 23.44 12.50 15.77
N ILE A 227 22.58 11.75 15.08
CA ILE A 227 21.35 12.30 14.48
C ILE A 227 20.39 12.85 15.55
N SER A 228 20.24 12.18 16.70
CA SER A 228 19.39 12.65 17.81
C SER A 228 19.94 13.93 18.48
N LEU A 229 21.25 14.11 18.53
CA LEU A 229 21.87 15.36 18.98
C LEU A 229 21.69 16.50 17.96
N TRP A 230 21.86 16.20 16.67
CA TRP A 230 21.62 17.17 15.59
C TRP A 230 20.16 17.65 15.56
N GLU A 231 19.20 16.76 15.83
CA GLU A 231 17.77 17.09 15.98
C GLU A 231 17.52 18.11 17.12
N ILE A 232 18.27 18.01 18.23
CA ILE A 232 18.14 18.94 19.36
C ILE A 232 18.77 20.29 19.03
N ILE A 233 19.97 20.31 18.42
CA ILE A 233 20.68 21.54 18.05
C ILE A 233 19.85 22.33 17.02
N SER A 234 19.43 21.69 15.92
CA SER A 234 18.74 22.37 14.82
C SER A 234 17.32 22.85 15.17
N LYS A 235 16.74 22.41 16.30
CA LYS A 235 15.50 23.01 16.83
C LYS A 235 15.68 24.45 17.31
N ALA A 236 16.90 24.88 17.66
CA ALA A 236 17.19 26.28 17.96
C ALA A 236 17.08 27.18 16.70
N ASP A 237 17.44 26.65 15.52
CA ASP A 237 17.41 27.39 14.26
C ASP A 237 16.02 27.44 13.59
N GLY A 238 15.03 26.70 14.11
CA GLY A 238 13.62 26.70 13.67
C GLY A 238 13.32 26.20 12.24
N ARG A 239 14.33 26.07 11.37
CA ARG A 239 14.16 25.97 9.91
C ARG A 239 13.80 24.58 9.36
N LEU A 240 13.93 23.49 10.13
CA LEU A 240 13.86 22.12 9.58
C LEU A 240 12.83 21.22 10.29
N SER A 241 11.54 21.46 10.00
CA SER A 241 10.39 20.64 10.45
C SER A 241 10.59 19.13 10.21
N VAL A 242 11.27 18.77 9.11
CA VAL A 242 11.53 17.39 8.65
C VAL A 242 12.41 16.59 9.63
N LEU A 243 13.28 17.23 10.43
CA LEU A 243 14.15 16.49 11.36
C LEU A 243 13.37 15.71 12.42
N ARG A 244 12.12 16.12 12.70
CA ARG A 244 11.18 15.38 13.56
C ARG A 244 10.81 13.99 13.01
N VAL A 245 11.09 13.69 11.75
CA VAL A 245 10.94 12.32 11.20
C VAL A 245 12.12 11.43 11.61
N PHE A 246 13.34 11.97 11.71
CA PHE A 246 14.54 11.17 12.03
C PHE A 246 14.52 10.54 13.43
N ARG A 247 13.74 11.07 14.37
CA ARG A 247 13.52 10.41 15.67
C ARG A 247 12.97 8.97 15.52
N LEU A 248 12.23 8.69 14.44
CA LEU A 248 11.74 7.34 14.12
C LEU A 248 12.88 6.35 13.83
N LEU A 249 14.09 6.82 13.49
CA LEU A 249 15.26 5.94 13.36
C LEU A 249 15.61 5.23 14.67
N ARG A 250 15.14 5.71 15.83
CA ARG A 250 15.29 4.99 17.10
C ARG A 250 14.54 3.65 17.12
N PHE A 251 13.46 3.47 16.35
CA PHE A 251 12.82 2.16 16.17
C PHE A 251 13.76 1.13 15.50
N VAL A 252 14.71 1.57 14.67
CA VAL A 252 15.70 0.69 14.01
C VAL A 252 16.61 0.00 15.05
N ARG A 253 16.80 0.59 16.24
CA ARG A 253 17.50 -0.07 17.35
C ARG A 253 16.80 -1.34 17.84
N LEU A 254 15.48 -1.49 17.64
CA LEU A 254 14.77 -2.72 18.00
C LEU A 254 15.30 -3.94 17.24
N LEU A 255 15.82 -3.76 16.03
CA LEU A 255 16.50 -4.80 15.25
C LEU A 255 17.74 -5.36 15.97
N HIS A 256 18.31 -4.65 16.95
CA HIS A 256 19.39 -5.18 17.79
C HIS A 256 18.95 -6.39 18.62
N PHE A 257 17.72 -6.36 19.14
CA PHE A 257 17.14 -7.42 19.96
C PHE A 257 16.43 -8.50 19.14
N LEU A 258 16.28 -8.28 17.83
CA LEU A 258 15.68 -9.21 16.89
C LEU A 258 16.72 -9.69 15.86
N PRO A 259 17.75 -10.47 16.28
CA PRO A 259 18.76 -11.02 15.37
C PRO A 259 18.13 -11.94 14.30
N TYR A 260 16.96 -12.52 14.59
CA TYR A 260 16.14 -13.22 13.61
C TYR A 260 15.74 -12.30 12.43
N LEU A 261 15.26 -11.08 12.70
CA LEU A 261 14.95 -10.11 11.64
C LEU A 261 16.20 -9.69 10.87
N LYS A 262 17.35 -9.55 11.52
CA LYS A 262 18.62 -9.28 10.82
C LYS A 262 19.00 -10.40 9.85
N ARG A 263 18.84 -11.67 10.26
CA ARG A 263 19.04 -12.83 9.37
C ARG A 263 18.07 -12.79 8.19
N GLN A 264 16.77 -12.55 8.43
CA GLN A 264 15.77 -12.49 7.36
C GLN A 264 15.97 -11.30 6.40
N LEU A 265 16.36 -10.12 6.91
CA LEU A 265 16.69 -8.95 6.08
C LEU A 265 17.94 -9.17 5.21
N LEU A 266 18.94 -9.91 5.70
CA LEU A 266 20.13 -10.28 4.93
C LEU A 266 19.78 -11.23 3.77
N VAL A 267 18.88 -12.19 4.01
CA VAL A 267 18.35 -13.12 2.99
C VAL A 267 17.53 -12.36 1.95
N LEU A 268 16.60 -11.51 2.41
CA LEU A 268 15.78 -10.65 1.57
C LEU A 268 16.61 -9.71 0.69
N LYS A 269 17.72 -9.15 1.19
CA LYS A 269 18.65 -8.32 0.39
C LYS A 269 19.21 -9.09 -0.81
N ARG A 270 19.57 -10.37 -0.63
CA ARG A 270 20.10 -11.21 -1.71
C ARG A 270 19.06 -11.41 -2.81
N THR A 271 17.85 -11.83 -2.43
CA THR A 271 16.77 -12.08 -3.40
C THR A 271 16.23 -10.79 -4.04
N ILE A 272 16.23 -9.66 -3.32
CA ILE A 272 15.91 -8.34 -3.91
C ILE A 272 16.89 -7.95 -5.01
N THR A 273 18.19 -8.27 -4.88
CA THR A 273 19.20 -7.93 -5.90
C THR A 273 18.94 -8.70 -7.20
N GLU A 274 18.56 -9.97 -7.09
CA GLU A 274 18.19 -10.84 -8.23
C GLU A 274 16.84 -10.44 -8.84
N ALA A 275 15.86 -10.02 -8.03
CA ALA A 275 14.58 -9.48 -8.50
C ALA A 275 14.72 -8.11 -9.18
N ALA A 276 15.59 -7.24 -8.67
CA ALA A 276 15.70 -5.86 -9.12
C ALA A 276 16.16 -5.72 -10.58
N THR A 277 17.02 -6.61 -11.08
CA THR A 277 17.45 -6.58 -12.48
C THR A 277 16.29 -6.87 -13.45
N LEU A 278 15.46 -7.86 -13.12
CA LEU A 278 14.23 -8.19 -13.84
C LEU A 278 13.21 -7.03 -13.76
N CYS A 279 13.00 -6.45 -12.58
CA CYS A 279 12.12 -5.29 -12.43
C CYS A 279 12.60 -4.08 -13.24
N MET A 280 13.91 -3.78 -13.23
CA MET A 280 14.50 -2.68 -14.02
C MET A 280 14.37 -2.89 -15.53
N LEU A 281 14.47 -4.15 -16.01
CA LEU A 281 14.22 -4.48 -17.42
C LEU A 281 12.75 -4.25 -17.80
N LEU A 282 11.81 -4.73 -16.98
CA LEU A 282 10.37 -4.53 -17.20
C LEU A 282 9.99 -3.04 -17.15
N LEU A 283 10.62 -2.27 -16.26
CA LEU A 283 10.47 -0.81 -16.14
C LEU A 283 10.87 -0.07 -17.42
N ILE A 284 12.10 -0.30 -17.90
CA ILE A 284 12.64 0.33 -19.10
C ILE A 284 11.79 -0.04 -20.33
N MET A 285 11.37 -1.32 -20.43
CA MET A 285 10.46 -1.77 -21.48
C MET A 285 9.09 -1.08 -21.40
N GLY A 286 8.51 -0.92 -20.20
CA GLY A 286 7.25 -0.20 -20.00
C GLY A 286 7.33 1.27 -20.42
N MET A 287 8.42 1.96 -20.07
CA MET A 287 8.68 3.34 -20.52
C MET A 287 8.76 3.45 -22.05
N HIS A 288 9.46 2.54 -22.72
CA HIS A 288 9.56 2.55 -24.19
C HIS A 288 8.24 2.18 -24.91
N LEU A 289 7.39 1.34 -24.29
CA LEU A 289 6.10 0.96 -24.87
C LEU A 289 5.01 2.02 -24.63
N PHE A 290 4.96 2.63 -23.45
CA PHE A 290 3.79 3.37 -22.96
C PHE A 290 4.06 4.83 -22.56
N GLY A 291 5.32 5.26 -22.44
CA GLY A 291 5.66 6.61 -22.01
C GLY A 291 5.09 7.69 -22.94
N GLY A 292 4.41 8.68 -22.34
CA GLY A 292 3.78 9.81 -23.02
C GLY A 292 2.42 9.48 -23.67
N LYS A 293 1.83 8.31 -23.41
CA LYS A 293 0.60 7.84 -24.08
C LYS A 293 -0.62 7.72 -23.16
N PHE A 294 -0.43 7.73 -21.84
CA PHE A 294 -1.52 7.54 -20.88
C PHE A 294 -2.17 8.88 -20.51
N PHE A 295 -2.91 9.44 -21.47
CA PHE A 295 -3.75 10.61 -21.29
C PHE A 295 -5.11 10.37 -21.93
N PHE A 296 -6.14 11.02 -21.39
CA PHE A 296 -7.49 11.02 -21.94
C PHE A 296 -7.98 12.46 -22.13
N GLU A 297 -8.68 12.72 -23.23
CA GLU A 297 -9.28 14.01 -23.51
C GLU A 297 -10.74 14.03 -23.03
N THR A 298 -11.05 14.96 -22.13
CA THR A 298 -12.40 15.13 -21.56
C THR A 298 -13.33 15.72 -22.61
N HIS A 299 -14.66 15.50 -22.50
CA HIS A 299 -15.67 16.17 -23.35
C HIS A 299 -15.62 17.71 -23.38
N HIS A 300 -14.83 18.34 -22.50
CA HIS A 300 -14.58 19.78 -22.45
C HIS A 300 -13.27 20.22 -23.14
N GLY A 301 -12.48 19.29 -23.70
CA GLY A 301 -11.15 19.54 -24.28
C GLY A 301 -9.99 19.48 -23.27
N ASP A 302 -10.28 19.24 -21.99
CA ASP A 302 -9.27 19.10 -20.94
C ASP A 302 -8.53 17.75 -21.06
N VAL A 303 -7.24 17.80 -21.37
CA VAL A 303 -6.36 16.61 -21.42
C VAL A 303 -5.90 16.25 -20.01
N ILE A 304 -6.39 15.12 -19.49
CA ILE A 304 -6.04 14.61 -18.17
C ILE A 304 -5.01 13.48 -18.33
N VAL A 305 -3.82 13.67 -17.76
CA VAL A 305 -2.78 12.63 -17.70
C VAL A 305 -3.08 11.68 -16.55
N GLU A 306 -3.01 10.37 -16.82
CA GLU A 306 -3.28 9.34 -15.83
C GLU A 306 -2.21 9.27 -14.74
N ARG A 307 -2.62 8.94 -13.51
CA ARG A 307 -1.70 8.87 -12.36
C ARG A 307 -0.76 7.65 -12.46
N LYS A 308 -1.22 6.58 -13.12
CA LYS A 308 -0.52 5.30 -13.26
C LYS A 308 0.21 5.21 -14.61
N ASN A 309 1.00 6.24 -14.93
CA ASN A 309 1.70 6.39 -16.22
C ASN A 309 3.12 5.80 -16.21
N PHE A 310 3.78 5.89 -17.37
CA PHE A 310 5.14 5.42 -17.63
C PHE A 310 6.07 6.55 -18.11
N ASP A 311 5.69 7.81 -17.86
CA ASP A 311 6.28 8.98 -18.54
C ASP A 311 7.62 9.40 -17.93
N THR A 312 7.83 9.07 -16.65
CA THR A 312 9.09 9.28 -15.94
C THR A 312 9.51 8.00 -15.23
N LEU A 313 10.81 7.83 -14.98
CA LEU A 313 11.34 6.65 -14.29
C LEU A 313 10.71 6.43 -12.90
N LEU A 314 10.37 7.50 -12.18
CA LEU A 314 9.75 7.40 -10.85
C LEU A 314 8.29 6.95 -10.95
N TRP A 315 7.50 7.54 -11.86
CA TRP A 315 6.12 7.10 -12.07
C TRP A 315 6.05 5.68 -12.64
N ALA A 316 6.91 5.33 -13.60
CA ALA A 316 7.05 3.95 -14.06
C ALA A 316 7.41 3.00 -12.91
N MET A 317 8.31 3.39 -11.99
CA MET A 317 8.66 2.60 -10.80
C MET A 317 7.45 2.35 -9.90
N VAL A 318 6.63 3.37 -9.63
CA VAL A 318 5.39 3.23 -8.85
C VAL A 318 4.37 2.37 -9.60
N THR A 319 4.15 2.60 -10.89
CA THR A 319 3.18 1.86 -11.72
C THR A 319 3.54 0.38 -11.84
N VAL A 320 4.82 0.02 -12.07
CA VAL A 320 5.23 -1.40 -12.09
C VAL A 320 5.23 -2.01 -10.70
N PHE A 321 5.58 -1.27 -9.65
CA PHE A 321 5.42 -1.77 -8.28
C PHE A 321 3.96 -2.09 -7.97
N GLN A 322 3.02 -1.22 -8.37
CA GLN A 322 1.57 -1.46 -8.25
C GLN A 322 1.10 -2.69 -9.06
N ILE A 323 1.62 -2.90 -10.28
CA ILE A 323 1.33 -4.12 -11.05
C ILE A 323 1.90 -5.38 -10.35
N LEU A 324 3.05 -5.26 -9.66
CA LEU A 324 3.69 -6.36 -8.93
C LEU A 324 3.04 -6.65 -7.56
N THR A 325 2.40 -5.67 -6.90
CA THR A 325 1.50 -5.93 -5.76
C THR A 325 0.15 -6.50 -6.20
N GLN A 326 -0.10 -6.55 -7.51
CA GLN A 326 -1.36 -6.91 -8.15
C GLN A 326 -2.52 -5.90 -7.90
N GLU A 327 -2.26 -4.68 -7.42
CA GLU A 327 -3.33 -3.73 -7.08
C GLU A 327 -3.78 -2.90 -8.29
N ASP A 328 -5.05 -2.99 -8.74
CA ASP A 328 -5.60 -2.32 -9.94
C ASP A 328 -4.79 -2.52 -11.26
N TRP A 329 -3.98 -3.58 -11.37
CA TRP A 329 -3.10 -3.80 -12.52
C TRP A 329 -3.88 -3.91 -13.84
N ASN A 330 -5.13 -4.37 -13.77
CA ASN A 330 -6.08 -4.48 -14.88
C ASN A 330 -6.45 -3.11 -15.44
N VAL A 331 -6.67 -2.08 -14.61
CA VAL A 331 -6.96 -0.71 -15.07
C VAL A 331 -5.78 -0.15 -15.89
N VAL A 332 -4.55 -0.39 -15.44
CA VAL A 332 -3.34 0.03 -16.17
C VAL A 332 -3.22 -0.72 -17.51
N MET A 333 -3.59 -2.01 -17.53
CA MET A 333 -3.67 -2.79 -18.76
C MET A 333 -4.75 -2.27 -19.73
N TYR A 334 -5.94 -1.90 -19.25
CA TYR A 334 -7.00 -1.35 -20.10
C TYR A 334 -6.58 -0.04 -20.76
N ASN A 335 -6.01 0.88 -19.96
CA ASN A 335 -5.47 2.15 -20.45
C ASN A 335 -4.39 1.91 -21.52
N ALA A 336 -3.51 0.91 -21.34
CA ALA A 336 -2.51 0.52 -22.33
C ALA A 336 -3.13 -0.09 -23.61
N MET A 337 -4.17 -0.92 -23.47
CA MET A 337 -4.86 -1.55 -24.60
C MET A 337 -5.62 -0.55 -25.46
N ALA A 338 -6.23 0.46 -24.84
CA ALA A 338 -6.93 1.55 -25.52
C ALA A 338 -5.98 2.54 -26.21
N THR A 339 -4.88 2.93 -25.54
CA THR A 339 -3.95 3.96 -26.04
C THR A 339 -2.87 3.44 -27.00
N THR A 340 -2.66 2.11 -27.09
CA THR A 340 -1.62 1.53 -27.98
C THR A 340 -2.15 0.41 -28.87
N SER A 341 -2.44 -0.77 -28.31
CA SER A 341 -3.04 -1.89 -29.02
C SER A 341 -3.51 -2.96 -28.04
N LYS A 342 -4.47 -3.78 -28.47
CA LYS A 342 -5.00 -4.92 -27.70
C LYS A 342 -3.91 -5.95 -27.30
N TRP A 343 -2.81 -6.00 -28.06
CA TRP A 343 -1.62 -6.83 -27.77
C TRP A 343 -0.79 -6.34 -26.58
N ALA A 344 -0.98 -5.10 -26.12
CA ALA A 344 -0.31 -4.57 -24.92
C ALA A 344 -0.57 -5.41 -23.66
N SER A 345 -1.73 -6.09 -23.60
CA SER A 345 -2.09 -7.08 -22.56
C SER A 345 -0.98 -8.10 -22.26
N ILE A 346 -0.22 -8.54 -23.27
CA ILE A 346 0.88 -9.50 -23.10
C ILE A 346 1.95 -8.97 -22.15
N TYR A 347 2.28 -7.67 -22.19
CA TYR A 347 3.24 -7.06 -21.26
C TYR A 347 2.76 -7.23 -19.81
N PHE A 348 1.51 -6.88 -19.51
CA PHE A 348 0.96 -6.95 -18.15
C PHE A 348 0.84 -8.40 -17.66
N ILE A 349 0.39 -9.32 -18.52
CA ILE A 349 0.33 -10.76 -18.22
C ILE A 349 1.74 -11.29 -17.87
N VAL A 350 2.77 -10.93 -18.66
CA VAL A 350 4.16 -11.33 -18.40
C VAL A 350 4.71 -10.71 -17.11
N VAL A 351 4.46 -9.42 -16.85
CA VAL A 351 4.88 -8.74 -15.61
C VAL A 351 4.24 -9.40 -14.39
N VAL A 352 2.93 -9.69 -14.41
CA VAL A 352 2.21 -10.32 -13.30
C VAL A 352 2.67 -11.77 -13.07
N ILE A 353 2.86 -12.56 -14.13
CA ILE A 353 3.36 -13.94 -14.01
C ILE A 353 4.79 -13.95 -13.45
N LEU A 354 5.71 -13.17 -14.02
CA LEU A 354 7.10 -13.10 -13.54
C LEU A 354 7.17 -12.54 -12.12
N GLY A 355 6.39 -11.50 -11.82
CA GLY A 355 6.27 -10.90 -10.49
C GLY A 355 5.81 -11.89 -9.43
N LYS A 356 4.74 -12.65 -9.73
CA LYS A 356 4.21 -13.70 -8.85
C LYS A 356 5.21 -14.83 -8.63
N HIS A 357 5.94 -15.25 -9.67
CA HIS A 357 7.02 -16.22 -9.52
C HIS A 357 8.19 -15.69 -8.67
N VAL A 358 8.61 -14.44 -8.87
CA VAL A 358 9.67 -13.80 -8.06
C VAL A 358 9.24 -13.70 -6.60
N LEU A 359 8.02 -13.22 -6.33
CA LEU A 359 7.47 -13.09 -4.97
C LEU A 359 7.33 -14.46 -4.28
N LEU A 360 6.85 -15.48 -5.01
CA LEU A 360 6.76 -16.85 -4.49
C LEU A 360 8.15 -17.43 -4.20
N ASN A 361 9.14 -17.21 -5.08
CA ASN A 361 10.51 -17.68 -4.85
C ASN A 361 11.17 -16.99 -3.65
N ILE A 362 10.90 -15.69 -3.43
CA ILE A 362 11.32 -14.95 -2.23
C ILE A 362 10.68 -15.56 -0.98
N LEU A 363 9.35 -15.77 -0.99
CA LEU A 363 8.60 -16.31 0.14
C LEU A 363 9.05 -17.74 0.49
N VAL A 364 9.13 -18.63 -0.51
CA VAL A 364 9.60 -20.01 -0.35
C VAL A 364 11.06 -20.02 0.13
N GLY A 365 11.93 -19.15 -0.40
CA GLY A 365 13.31 -19.02 0.05
C GLY A 365 13.43 -18.63 1.54
N ILE A 366 12.63 -17.66 1.99
CA ILE A 366 12.53 -17.24 3.39
C ILE A 366 11.98 -18.36 4.27
N VAL A 367 10.92 -19.05 3.83
CA VAL A 367 10.28 -20.14 4.58
C VAL A 367 11.22 -21.35 4.72
N VAL A 368 11.84 -21.81 3.63
CA VAL A 368 12.81 -22.92 3.63
C VAL A 368 13.99 -22.59 4.55
N GLN A 369 14.55 -21.38 4.47
CA GLN A 369 15.64 -20.96 5.36
C GLN A 369 15.21 -20.78 6.82
N SER A 370 13.92 -20.52 7.09
CA SER A 370 13.37 -20.49 8.46
C SER A 370 13.18 -21.89 9.07
N PHE A 371 12.93 -22.91 8.25
CA PHE A 371 12.93 -24.31 8.67
C PHE A 371 14.36 -24.84 8.85
N GLN A 372 15.27 -24.55 7.91
CA GLN A 372 16.71 -24.83 8.01
C GLN A 372 17.42 -24.02 9.12
N ALA A 373 16.71 -23.16 9.85
CA ALA A 373 17.20 -22.47 11.05
C ALA A 373 16.75 -23.14 12.37
N ARG A 374 15.99 -24.24 12.30
CA ARG A 374 15.45 -24.99 13.44
C ARG A 374 16.00 -26.42 13.55
N VAL A 375 16.91 -26.79 12.65
CA VAL A 375 17.71 -28.03 12.63
C VAL A 375 19.17 -27.62 12.74
#